data_AF-A0A319CQ65-F1
#
_entry.id   AF-A0A319CQ65-F1
#
_cell.length_a   1.000
_cell.length_b   1.000
_cell.length_c   1.000
_cell.angle_alpha   90.00
_cell.angle_beta   90.00
_cell.angle_gamma   90.00
#
_symmetry.space_group_name_H-M   'P 1'
#
loop_
_entity.id
_entity.type
_entity.pdbx_description
1 polymer ?
#
loop_
_entity_poly.entity_id
_entity_poly.type
_entity_poly.pdbx_seq_one_letter_code
_entity_poly.pdbx_strand_id
1 'polypeptide(L)'
;MAPSETAILSNFLLTPAPLPTIISLQQFTELFPKRLRSHPHIRVLYRELQEIREQDLDLVNENIDKEAVQGERQKAELRKSLMKTGIDGISSAEQREMDMDVELFGQTTSTSNYHSVSSLLAAMQTACSNVEHEVTEVDKEASSLLSDLNGLVGDLSDLRYGKMQGPVGMTGEEGVSEAIRVLLDSRLSHYLTMPSITLHPRASRSPSRVSNPFPQLLQTPSGLALLELQGTINIPSHDESSHSAEFPDGASVFETPIGKLMFPDYSPQNPADDAAWMKRVYLYVGRYQRITGEVKKLPKPLALVQRRPTPAAGSARGGGDSDELEVVEVVRYKIYFKNRPEPVNDL
;
A
#
# COMPACT_ATOMS: atom_id res chain seq x y z
N MET A 1 -13.60 1.29 15.17
CA MET A 1 -14.26 2.33 14.36
C MET A 1 -13.39 3.58 14.42
N ALA A 2 -13.24 4.31 13.32
CA ALA A 2 -12.51 5.59 13.34
C ALA A 2 -13.24 6.62 14.23
N PRO A 3 -12.53 7.54 14.91
CA PRO A 3 -13.15 8.61 15.68
C PRO A 3 -13.93 9.57 14.77
N SER A 4 -15.00 10.17 15.30
CA SER A 4 -15.73 11.23 14.59
C SER A 4 -14.92 12.52 14.54
N GLU A 5 -15.22 13.36 13.54
CA GLU A 5 -14.58 14.67 13.35
C GLU A 5 -14.73 15.56 14.60
N THR A 6 -15.93 15.63 15.17
CA THR A 6 -16.20 16.29 16.46
C THR A 6 -15.31 15.76 17.60
N ALA A 7 -15.05 14.45 17.66
CA ALA A 7 -14.18 13.85 18.67
C ALA A 7 -12.69 14.15 18.43
N ILE A 8 -12.27 14.32 17.18
CA ILE A 8 -10.90 14.75 16.83
C ILE A 8 -10.72 16.23 17.22
N LEU A 9 -11.63 17.10 16.77
CA LEU A 9 -11.55 18.54 17.00
C LEU A 9 -11.67 18.90 18.49
N SER A 10 -12.62 18.31 19.24
CA SER A 10 -12.75 18.54 20.68
C SER A 10 -11.55 18.02 21.48
N ASN A 11 -10.98 16.87 21.12
CA ASN A 11 -9.79 16.35 21.79
C ASN A 11 -8.57 17.25 21.53
N PHE A 12 -8.38 17.70 20.29
CA PHE A 12 -7.24 18.56 19.93
C PHE A 12 -7.37 20.00 20.47
N LEU A 13 -8.56 20.60 20.41
CA LEU A 13 -8.76 22.03 20.69
C LEU A 13 -9.27 22.33 22.11
N LEU A 14 -10.06 21.43 22.72
CA LEU A 14 -10.70 21.70 24.02
C LEU A 14 -10.00 20.99 25.18
N THR A 15 -9.50 19.77 25.01
CA THR A 15 -8.87 19.00 26.11
C THR A 15 -7.59 19.64 26.69
N PRO A 16 -6.63 20.15 25.89
CA PRO A 16 -5.42 20.77 26.44
C PRO A 16 -5.61 22.22 26.89
N ALA A 17 -6.76 22.83 26.59
CA ALA A 17 -6.92 24.27 26.59
C ALA A 17 -7.35 24.97 27.91
N PRO A 18 -7.96 24.33 28.94
CA PRO A 18 -8.32 25.01 30.18
C PRO A 18 -7.09 25.64 30.86
N LEU A 19 -7.26 26.83 31.45
CA LEU A 19 -6.15 27.55 32.09
C LEU A 19 -5.38 26.68 33.11
N PRO A 20 -6.02 25.89 34.00
CA PRO A 20 -5.29 25.06 34.97
C PRO A 20 -4.43 23.95 34.35
N THR A 21 -4.74 23.52 33.13
CA THR A 21 -3.97 22.52 32.36
C THR A 21 -2.69 23.15 31.79
N ILE A 22 -2.73 24.43 31.43
CA ILE A 22 -1.61 25.19 30.86
C ILE A 22 -0.71 25.76 31.95
N ILE A 23 -1.30 26.36 32.98
CA ILE A 23 -0.59 26.90 34.13
C ILE A 23 -1.46 26.82 35.38
N SER A 24 -1.00 26.08 36.39
CA SER A 24 -1.70 26.00 37.67
C SER A 24 -1.64 27.33 38.43
N LEU A 25 -2.60 27.58 39.33
CA LEU A 25 -2.60 28.75 40.22
C LEU A 25 -1.29 28.90 41.00
N GLN A 26 -0.63 27.79 41.36
CA GLN A 26 0.68 27.83 42.03
C GLN A 26 1.76 28.41 41.10
N GLN A 27 1.92 27.85 39.90
CA GLN A 27 2.88 28.31 38.90
C GLN A 27 2.61 29.76 38.49
N PHE A 28 1.34 30.14 38.32
CA PHE A 28 0.94 31.53 38.06
C PHE A 28 1.34 32.47 39.20
N THR A 29 1.15 32.04 40.45
CA THR A 29 1.59 32.81 41.63
C THR A 29 3.12 32.95 41.68
N GLU A 30 3.88 31.98 41.16
CA GLU A 30 5.34 32.04 41.10
C GLU A 30 5.89 33.09 40.12
N LEU A 31 5.11 33.49 39.10
CA LEU A 31 5.45 34.59 38.20
C LEU A 31 5.57 35.94 38.92
N PHE A 32 4.94 36.10 40.08
CA PHE A 32 4.97 37.34 40.86
C PHE A 32 6.17 37.38 41.83
N PRO A 33 6.75 38.56 42.11
CA PRO A 33 7.82 38.71 43.08
C PRO A 33 7.43 38.17 44.47
N LYS A 34 8.35 37.49 45.17
CA LYS A 34 8.09 36.79 46.45
C LYS A 34 7.28 37.61 47.47
N ARG A 35 7.55 38.92 47.56
CA ARG A 35 6.84 39.90 48.42
C ARG A 35 5.34 40.12 48.10
N LEU A 36 4.88 39.76 46.91
CA LEU A 36 3.49 39.94 46.45
C LEU A 36 2.73 38.62 46.31
N ARG A 37 3.38 37.46 46.45
CA ARG A 37 2.75 36.13 46.21
C ARG A 37 1.59 35.80 47.15
N SER A 38 1.53 36.43 48.32
CA SER A 38 0.43 36.33 49.28
C SER A 38 -0.72 37.31 49.02
N HIS A 39 -0.63 38.15 47.98
CA HIS A 39 -1.62 39.19 47.71
C HIS A 39 -2.94 38.61 47.17
N PRO A 40 -4.11 38.95 47.73
CA PRO A 40 -5.38 38.31 47.38
C PRO A 40 -5.75 38.49 45.89
N HIS A 41 -5.40 39.63 45.29
CA HIS A 41 -5.72 39.92 43.88
C HIS A 41 -5.09 38.92 42.87
N ILE A 42 -4.01 38.21 43.21
CA ILE A 42 -3.42 37.20 42.30
C ILE A 42 -4.44 36.07 42.04
N ARG A 43 -5.23 35.70 43.04
CA ARG A 43 -6.30 34.69 42.91
C ARG A 43 -7.51 35.21 42.15
N VAL A 44 -7.77 36.52 42.22
CA VAL A 44 -8.85 37.19 41.47
C VAL A 44 -8.48 37.25 39.99
N LEU A 45 -7.28 37.75 39.67
CA LEU A 45 -6.77 37.82 38.30
C LEU A 45 -6.67 36.44 37.63
N TYR A 46 -6.25 35.40 38.37
CA TYR A 46 -6.25 34.02 37.84
C TYR A 46 -7.68 33.52 37.53
N ARG A 47 -8.68 33.91 38.34
CA ARG A 47 -10.08 33.57 38.09
C ARG A 47 -10.64 34.33 36.88
N GLU A 48 -10.35 35.62 36.75
CA GLU A 48 -10.72 36.44 35.58
C GLU A 48 -10.11 35.86 34.29
N LEU A 49 -8.83 35.47 34.31
CA LEU A 49 -8.18 34.80 33.19
C LEU A 49 -8.77 33.41 32.88
N GLN A 50 -9.27 32.70 33.89
CA GLN A 50 -9.96 31.44 33.70
C GLN A 50 -11.33 31.67 33.03
N GLU A 51 -12.08 32.67 33.48
CA GLU A 51 -13.41 33.05 32.95
C GLU A 51 -13.34 33.53 31.49
N ILE A 52 -12.41 34.42 31.15
CA ILE A 52 -12.15 34.86 29.77
C ILE A 52 -11.84 33.66 28.87
N ARG A 53 -11.02 32.73 29.37
CA ARG A 53 -10.59 31.56 28.59
C ARG A 53 -11.68 30.48 28.47
N GLU A 54 -12.60 30.41 29.43
CA GLU A 54 -13.80 29.57 29.35
C GLU A 54 -14.75 30.12 28.27
N GLN A 55 -14.93 31.44 28.21
CA GLN A 55 -15.68 32.11 27.15
C GLN A 55 -15.07 31.88 25.74
N ASP A 56 -13.74 31.94 25.61
CA ASP A 56 -13.06 31.59 24.35
C ASP A 56 -13.31 30.12 23.95
N LEU A 57 -13.36 29.21 24.93
CA LEU A 57 -13.59 27.78 24.69
C LEU A 57 -15.03 27.48 24.25
N ASP A 58 -16.02 28.19 24.80
CA ASP A 58 -17.41 28.10 24.34
C ASP A 58 -17.54 28.53 22.87
N LEU A 59 -16.86 29.60 22.45
CA LEU A 59 -16.81 30.05 21.05
C LEU A 59 -16.13 29.01 20.14
N VAL A 60 -15.03 28.40 20.59
CA VAL A 60 -14.36 27.31 19.85
C VAL A 60 -15.29 26.10 19.74
N ASN A 61 -16.02 25.74 20.79
CA ASN A 61 -16.96 24.62 20.76
C ASN A 61 -18.14 24.87 19.80
N GLU A 62 -18.73 26.08 19.80
CA GLU A 62 -19.76 26.47 18.83
C GLU A 62 -19.24 26.41 17.37
N ASN A 63 -17.97 26.74 17.15
CA ASN A 63 -17.33 26.63 15.84
C ASN A 63 -17.05 25.19 15.43
N ILE A 64 -16.71 24.30 16.38
CA ILE A 64 -16.58 22.85 16.11
C ILE A 64 -17.92 22.24 15.67
N ASP A 65 -19.04 22.64 16.31
CA ASP A 65 -20.37 22.18 15.90
C ASP A 65 -20.73 22.67 14.49
N LYS A 66 -20.44 23.94 14.16
CA LYS A 66 -20.62 24.50 12.81
C LYS A 66 -19.74 23.80 11.77
N GLU A 67 -18.50 23.47 12.11
CA GLU A 67 -17.59 22.78 11.20
C GLU A 67 -18.03 21.34 10.96
N ALA A 68 -18.42 20.60 11.99
CA ALA A 68 -18.91 19.22 11.85
C ALA A 68 -20.14 19.12 10.92
N VAL A 69 -21.08 20.08 11.01
CA VAL A 69 -22.25 20.16 10.11
C VAL A 69 -21.83 20.51 8.67
N GLN A 70 -20.80 21.35 8.51
CA GLN A 70 -20.25 21.67 7.18
C GLN A 70 -19.48 20.49 6.58
N GLY A 71 -18.65 19.79 7.35
CA GLY A 71 -17.95 18.57 6.94
C GLY A 71 -18.92 17.46 6.52
N GLU A 72 -20.00 17.24 7.28
CA GLU A 72 -21.05 16.30 6.88
C GLU A 72 -21.75 16.73 5.57
N ARG A 73 -22.05 18.02 5.42
CA ARG A 73 -22.64 18.56 4.18
C ARG A 73 -21.70 18.41 2.98
N GLN A 74 -20.41 18.74 3.12
CA GLN A 74 -19.40 18.57 2.08
C GLN A 74 -19.23 17.08 1.71
N LYS A 75 -19.23 16.18 2.70
CA LYS A 75 -19.18 14.73 2.49
C LYS A 75 -20.43 14.19 1.78
N ALA A 76 -21.61 14.72 2.10
CA ALA A 76 -22.86 14.38 1.43
C ALA A 76 -22.90 14.94 0.00
N GLU A 77 -22.38 16.14 -0.23
CA GLU A 77 -22.24 16.77 -1.55
C GLU A 77 -21.21 16.04 -2.42
N LEU A 78 -20.08 15.61 -1.86
CA LEU A 78 -19.11 14.73 -2.51
C LEU A 78 -19.73 13.37 -2.86
N ARG A 79 -20.48 12.75 -1.94
CA ARG A 79 -21.18 11.49 -2.23
C ARG A 79 -22.22 11.67 -3.35
N LYS A 80 -22.94 12.80 -3.36
CA LYS A 80 -23.91 13.16 -4.38
C LYS A 80 -23.26 13.51 -5.71
N SER A 81 -22.08 14.14 -5.71
CA SER A 81 -21.32 14.44 -6.94
C SER A 81 -20.80 13.15 -7.54
N LEU A 82 -20.18 12.25 -6.76
CA LEU A 82 -19.76 10.91 -7.19
C LEU A 82 -20.89 10.10 -7.82
N MET A 83 -22.09 10.13 -7.25
CA MET A 83 -23.29 9.50 -7.84
C MET A 83 -23.76 10.21 -9.12
N LYS A 84 -23.68 11.54 -9.18
CA LYS A 84 -24.16 12.34 -10.32
C LYS A 84 -23.17 12.38 -11.50
N THR A 85 -21.87 12.21 -11.27
CA THR A 85 -20.83 12.11 -12.31
C THR A 85 -20.87 10.79 -13.07
N GLY A 86 -21.85 9.91 -12.79
CA GLY A 86 -22.05 8.70 -13.56
C GLY A 86 -20.97 7.66 -13.33
N ILE A 87 -20.70 7.32 -12.06
CA ILE A 87 -20.13 6.02 -11.71
C ILE A 87 -21.21 4.95 -11.91
N ASP A 88 -21.66 4.80 -13.16
CA ASP A 88 -22.40 3.64 -13.67
C ASP A 88 -21.41 2.88 -14.55
N GLY A 89 -20.60 2.05 -13.90
CA GLY A 89 -19.38 1.51 -14.50
C GLY A 89 -18.55 0.65 -13.57
N ILE A 90 -18.63 0.84 -12.24
CA ILE A 90 -18.09 -0.12 -11.29
C ILE A 90 -18.93 -1.39 -11.38
N SER A 91 -18.38 -2.39 -12.06
CA SER A 91 -18.96 -3.72 -12.13
C SER A 91 -19.12 -4.29 -10.71
N SER A 92 -20.09 -5.18 -10.49
CA SER A 92 -20.18 -5.92 -9.22
C SER A 92 -18.92 -6.75 -8.89
N ALA A 93 -18.05 -6.93 -9.90
CA ALA A 93 -16.71 -7.50 -9.79
C ALA A 93 -15.66 -6.53 -9.23
N GLU A 94 -15.77 -5.23 -9.51
CA GLU A 94 -14.84 -4.16 -9.07
C GLU A 94 -15.26 -3.59 -7.71
N GLN A 95 -16.58 -3.51 -7.43
CA GLN A 95 -17.07 -3.15 -6.09
C GLN A 95 -16.55 -4.14 -5.04
N ARG A 96 -16.65 -5.46 -5.33
CA ARG A 96 -16.09 -6.51 -4.46
C ARG A 96 -14.58 -6.40 -4.30
N GLU A 97 -13.85 -6.00 -5.34
CA GLU A 97 -12.40 -5.80 -5.29
C GLU A 97 -12.02 -4.70 -4.28
N MET A 98 -12.69 -3.55 -4.35
CA MET A 98 -12.52 -2.47 -3.37
C MET A 98 -12.91 -2.91 -1.96
N ASP A 99 -14.05 -3.59 -1.80
CA ASP A 99 -14.53 -4.03 -0.48
C ASP A 99 -13.52 -5.04 0.16
N MET A 100 -12.93 -5.95 -0.63
CA MET A 100 -11.90 -6.89 -0.15
C MET A 100 -10.57 -6.21 0.22
N ASP A 101 -10.11 -5.24 -0.57
CA ASP A 101 -8.89 -4.50 -0.23
C ASP A 101 -9.11 -3.64 1.03
N VAL A 102 -10.31 -3.08 1.22
CA VAL A 102 -10.72 -2.39 2.47
C VAL A 102 -10.77 -3.34 3.67
N GLU A 103 -11.27 -4.58 3.51
CA GLU A 103 -11.25 -5.59 4.58
C GLU A 103 -9.83 -6.06 4.94
N LEU A 104 -8.90 -6.08 3.97
CA LEU A 104 -7.56 -6.63 4.16
C LEU A 104 -6.54 -5.61 4.68
N PHE A 105 -6.65 -4.33 4.29
CA PHE A 105 -5.70 -3.26 4.64
C PHE A 105 -6.31 -2.09 5.42
N GLY A 106 -7.64 -1.97 5.45
CA GLY A 106 -8.34 -0.85 6.08
C GLY A 106 -8.45 0.40 5.19
N GLN A 107 -9.47 1.21 5.51
CA GLN A 107 -9.69 2.60 5.10
C GLN A 107 -9.01 3.11 3.79
N THR A 108 -9.46 2.66 2.62
CA THR A 108 -9.00 3.22 1.34
C THR A 108 -9.32 4.72 1.23
N THR A 109 -8.28 5.55 1.18
CA THR A 109 -8.33 6.87 0.54
C THR A 109 -7.59 6.81 -0.79
N SER A 110 -8.12 7.48 -1.81
CA SER A 110 -7.59 7.64 -3.19
C SER A 110 -7.55 6.40 -4.12
N THR A 111 -8.58 6.25 -4.97
CA THR A 111 -8.55 5.46 -6.24
C THR A 111 -9.25 6.17 -7.41
N SER A 112 -9.31 7.51 -7.39
CA SER A 112 -10.12 8.34 -8.29
C SER A 112 -9.51 8.66 -9.67
N ASN A 113 -8.72 7.76 -10.27
CA ASN A 113 -7.88 8.07 -11.45
C ASN A 113 -8.02 7.10 -12.65
N TYR A 114 -9.25 6.70 -12.99
CA TYR A 114 -9.53 6.06 -14.27
C TYR A 114 -10.70 6.74 -14.99
N HIS A 115 -10.45 7.26 -16.20
CA HIS A 115 -11.45 7.95 -17.03
C HIS A 115 -11.80 7.11 -18.27
N SER A 116 -13.09 6.94 -18.54
CA SER A 116 -13.59 6.56 -19.87
C SER A 116 -13.43 7.73 -20.86
N VAL A 117 -13.54 7.51 -22.17
CA VAL A 117 -13.38 8.60 -23.17
C VAL A 117 -14.40 9.74 -22.96
N SER A 118 -15.63 9.43 -22.56
CA SER A 118 -16.65 10.42 -22.23
C SER A 118 -16.38 11.12 -20.90
N SER A 119 -15.92 10.39 -19.87
CA SER A 119 -15.49 10.97 -18.60
C SER A 119 -14.29 11.89 -18.77
N LEU A 120 -13.31 11.49 -19.60
CA LEU A 120 -12.13 12.28 -19.92
C LEU A 120 -12.51 13.56 -20.67
N LEU A 121 -13.44 13.49 -21.63
CA LEU A 121 -13.90 14.69 -22.35
C LEU A 121 -14.65 15.65 -21.43
N ALA A 122 -15.51 15.15 -20.53
CA ALA A 122 -16.19 15.97 -19.52
C ALA A 122 -15.20 16.55 -18.48
N ALA A 123 -14.19 15.77 -18.06
CA ALA A 123 -13.13 16.21 -17.16
C ALA A 123 -12.23 17.26 -17.84
N MET A 124 -11.90 17.10 -19.13
CA MET A 124 -11.18 18.09 -19.93
C MET A 124 -12.00 19.37 -20.10
N GLN A 125 -13.30 19.30 -20.39
CA GLN A 125 -14.16 20.48 -20.47
C GLN A 125 -14.24 21.21 -19.12
N THR A 126 -14.38 20.48 -18.02
CA THR A 126 -14.36 21.04 -16.67
C THR A 126 -13.00 21.66 -16.34
N ALA A 127 -11.90 21.00 -16.72
CA ALA A 127 -10.55 21.52 -16.56
C ALA A 127 -10.31 22.78 -17.40
N CYS A 128 -10.83 22.86 -18.63
CA CYS A 128 -10.79 24.06 -19.45
C CYS A 128 -11.52 25.22 -18.75
N SER A 129 -12.75 25.03 -18.27
CA SER A 129 -13.47 26.08 -17.54
C SER A 129 -12.81 26.46 -16.20
N ASN A 130 -12.18 25.51 -15.51
CA ASN A 130 -11.42 25.80 -14.29
C ASN A 130 -10.16 26.62 -14.60
N VAL A 131 -9.42 26.27 -15.66
CA VAL A 131 -8.24 27.03 -16.11
C VAL A 131 -8.63 28.40 -16.65
N GLU A 132 -9.76 28.54 -17.34
CA GLU A 132 -10.31 29.84 -17.74
C GLU A 132 -10.63 30.70 -16.50
N HIS A 133 -11.24 30.13 -15.45
CA HIS A 133 -11.49 30.83 -14.19
C HIS A 133 -10.18 31.17 -13.46
N GLU A 134 -9.23 30.25 -13.40
CA GLU A 134 -7.90 30.46 -12.81
C GLU A 134 -7.17 31.59 -13.52
N VAL A 135 -7.21 31.65 -14.86
CA VAL A 135 -6.68 32.78 -15.64
C VAL A 135 -7.37 34.09 -15.26
N THR A 136 -8.70 34.13 -15.08
CA THR A 136 -9.37 35.37 -14.68
C THR A 136 -9.05 35.82 -13.24
N GLU A 137 -8.85 34.89 -12.30
CA GLU A 137 -8.41 35.25 -10.95
C GLU A 137 -6.91 35.62 -10.93
N VAL A 138 -6.06 34.95 -11.70
CA VAL A 138 -4.64 35.32 -11.87
C VAL A 138 -4.48 36.68 -12.55
N ASP A 139 -5.30 37.03 -13.54
CA ASP A 139 -5.30 38.37 -14.16
C ASP A 139 -5.73 39.46 -13.17
N LYS A 140 -6.68 39.14 -12.28
CA LYS A 140 -7.16 40.02 -11.20
C LYS A 140 -6.13 40.16 -10.08
N GLU A 141 -5.47 39.07 -9.68
CA GLU A 141 -4.33 39.08 -8.75
C GLU A 141 -3.15 39.84 -9.35
N ALA A 142 -2.82 39.63 -10.63
CA ALA A 142 -1.79 40.39 -11.34
C ALA A 142 -2.16 41.88 -11.45
N SER A 143 -3.44 42.22 -11.63
CA SER A 143 -3.91 43.60 -11.60
C SER A 143 -3.78 44.23 -10.20
N SER A 144 -4.09 43.47 -9.13
CA SER A 144 -3.85 43.90 -7.76
C SER A 144 -2.36 44.08 -7.49
N LEU A 145 -1.53 43.08 -7.85
CA LEU A 145 -0.08 43.10 -7.70
C LEU A 145 0.56 44.23 -8.51
N LEU A 146 0.02 44.60 -9.67
CA LEU A 146 0.44 45.77 -10.45
C LEU A 146 0.01 47.08 -9.77
N SER A 147 -1.15 47.13 -9.12
CA SER A 147 -1.54 48.28 -8.29
C SER A 147 -0.59 48.42 -7.10
N ASP A 148 -0.32 47.32 -6.38
CA ASP A 148 0.58 47.26 -5.23
C ASP A 148 2.03 47.56 -5.64
N LEU A 149 2.50 47.06 -6.80
CA LEU A 149 3.79 47.40 -7.37
C LEU A 149 3.86 48.86 -7.81
N ASN A 150 2.79 49.46 -8.33
CA ASN A 150 2.80 50.90 -8.63
C ASN A 150 2.80 51.76 -7.35
N GLY A 151 2.15 51.30 -6.28
CA GLY A 151 2.28 51.88 -4.94
C GLY A 151 3.71 51.77 -4.42
N LEU A 152 4.26 50.55 -4.37
CA LEU A 152 5.62 50.27 -3.96
C LEU A 152 6.67 50.90 -4.87
N VAL A 153 6.41 51.15 -6.15
CA VAL A 153 7.30 51.92 -7.05
C VAL A 153 7.13 53.42 -6.84
N GLY A 154 5.99 53.90 -6.34
CA GLY A 154 5.88 55.24 -5.74
C GLY A 154 6.79 55.37 -4.53
N ASP A 155 6.61 54.48 -3.55
CA ASP A 155 7.41 54.43 -2.30
C ASP A 155 8.91 54.19 -2.58
N LEU A 156 9.23 53.31 -3.53
CA LEU A 156 10.60 53.04 -3.96
C LEU A 156 11.15 54.09 -4.92
N SER A 157 10.33 54.92 -5.57
CA SER A 157 10.82 56.08 -6.33
C SER A 157 11.23 57.21 -5.38
N ASP A 158 10.64 57.29 -4.18
CA ASP A 158 11.16 58.10 -3.08
C ASP A 158 12.54 57.57 -2.64
N LEU A 159 12.64 56.25 -2.43
CA LEU A 159 13.91 55.57 -2.13
C LEU A 159 14.90 55.48 -3.30
N ARG A 160 14.51 55.77 -4.56
CA ARG A 160 15.42 55.75 -5.73
C ARG A 160 16.16 57.08 -5.91
N TYR A 161 15.74 58.14 -5.22
CA TYR A 161 16.63 59.24 -4.86
C TYR A 161 17.57 58.87 -3.68
N GLY A 162 17.38 57.71 -3.05
CA GLY A 162 18.08 57.16 -1.89
C GLY A 162 19.02 55.95 -2.15
N LYS A 163 19.89 56.04 -3.16
CA LYS A 163 21.25 55.44 -3.21
C LYS A 163 21.53 53.97 -2.72
N MET A 164 22.02 53.16 -3.69
CA MET A 164 23.17 52.20 -3.58
C MET A 164 22.94 50.86 -2.83
N GLN A 165 23.58 49.70 -3.11
CA GLN A 165 24.31 49.10 -4.26
C GLN A 165 24.61 47.59 -3.94
N GLY A 166 24.69 46.67 -4.93
CA GLY A 166 25.06 45.22 -4.72
C GLY A 166 26.58 44.95 -4.81
N PRO A 167 27.12 43.78 -5.29
CA PRO A 167 26.51 42.46 -5.58
C PRO A 167 27.42 41.17 -5.35
N VAL A 168 26.82 39.95 -5.44
CA VAL A 168 27.19 38.69 -6.22
C VAL A 168 28.60 38.00 -6.25
N GLY A 169 28.60 36.64 -6.26
CA GLY A 169 29.58 35.70 -6.91
C GLY A 169 30.18 34.58 -5.99
N MET A 170 30.59 33.36 -6.39
CA MET A 170 30.54 32.56 -7.64
C MET A 170 30.73 31.02 -7.36
N THR A 171 30.02 30.20 -8.16
CA THR A 171 30.23 28.84 -8.76
C THR A 171 31.55 28.04 -8.64
N GLY A 172 31.50 26.71 -8.80
CA GLY A 172 32.66 25.84 -9.10
C GLY A 172 32.41 24.31 -9.13
N GLU A 173 32.37 23.70 -10.32
CA GLU A 173 32.16 22.25 -10.59
C GLU A 173 33.30 21.67 -11.48
N GLU A 174 33.52 20.38 -11.81
CA GLU A 174 32.81 19.07 -11.73
C GLU A 174 33.87 17.91 -11.59
N GLY A 175 33.48 16.63 -11.30
CA GLY A 175 34.38 15.47 -11.50
C GLY A 175 33.71 14.08 -11.57
N VAL A 176 33.51 13.52 -12.78
CA VAL A 176 32.92 12.18 -13.04
C VAL A 176 33.83 11.35 -13.96
N SER A 177 33.84 10.01 -13.77
CA SER A 177 34.18 8.94 -14.75
C SER A 177 35.42 8.08 -14.47
N GLU A 178 35.28 6.98 -13.71
CA GLU A 178 36.23 5.84 -13.74
C GLU A 178 35.56 4.54 -13.20
N ALA A 179 34.62 3.94 -13.92
CA ALA A 179 33.92 2.72 -13.44
C ALA A 179 33.40 1.73 -14.52
N ILE A 180 33.79 1.86 -15.80
CA ILE A 180 33.31 0.96 -16.89
C ILE A 180 34.47 0.09 -17.42
N ARG A 181 35.01 -0.82 -16.59
CA ARG A 181 36.06 -1.79 -16.99
C ARG A 181 35.97 -3.19 -16.34
N VAL A 182 34.83 -3.60 -15.78
CA VAL A 182 34.70 -4.88 -15.01
C VAL A 182 33.65 -5.85 -15.60
N LEU A 183 33.10 -5.57 -16.79
CA LEU A 183 32.28 -6.52 -17.53
C LEU A 183 33.06 -7.18 -18.66
N LEU A 184 33.08 -8.53 -18.65
CA LEU A 184 33.49 -9.49 -19.69
C LEU A 184 34.83 -10.23 -19.47
N ASP A 185 34.84 -11.20 -18.52
CA ASP A 185 35.41 -12.52 -18.82
C ASP A 185 34.80 -13.63 -17.93
N SER A 186 34.05 -14.56 -18.52
CA SER A 186 34.31 -16.01 -18.37
C SER A 186 33.24 -16.90 -19.03
N ARG A 187 33.71 -17.64 -20.04
CA ARG A 187 33.40 -19.07 -20.31
C ARG A 187 31.97 -19.48 -20.71
N LEU A 188 31.82 -19.65 -22.02
CA LEU A 188 30.93 -20.66 -22.62
C LEU A 188 31.63 -22.03 -22.75
N SER A 189 30.79 -23.05 -23.01
CA SER A 189 31.11 -24.34 -23.68
C SER A 189 31.56 -25.54 -22.83
N HIS A 190 30.58 -26.40 -22.49
CA HIS A 190 30.68 -27.86 -22.60
C HIS A 190 29.33 -28.43 -23.05
N TYR A 191 29.32 -29.28 -24.08
CA TYR A 191 28.14 -30.00 -24.57
C TYR A 191 28.53 -31.44 -25.00
N LEU A 192 27.52 -32.32 -25.06
CA LEU A 192 27.52 -33.69 -25.61
C LEU A 192 28.09 -34.85 -24.75
N THR A 193 27.32 -35.24 -23.73
CA THR A 193 26.84 -36.63 -23.56
C THR A 193 25.40 -36.55 -23.04
N MET A 194 24.44 -37.31 -23.57
CA MET A 194 23.08 -37.36 -23.00
C MET A 194 22.90 -38.64 -22.16
N PRO A 195 22.81 -38.55 -20.82
CA PRO A 195 22.48 -39.68 -19.97
C PRO A 195 21.02 -40.11 -20.17
N SER A 196 20.76 -41.42 -20.11
CA SER A 196 19.42 -42.01 -20.11
C SER A 196 19.01 -42.38 -18.69
N ILE A 197 17.75 -42.14 -18.33
CA ILE A 197 17.26 -42.23 -16.95
C ILE A 197 15.90 -42.95 -16.90
N THR A 198 15.69 -43.83 -15.91
CA THR A 198 14.48 -44.67 -15.82
C THR A 198 13.36 -43.93 -15.08
N LEU A 199 12.15 -43.93 -15.65
CA LEU A 199 10.97 -43.25 -15.09
C LEU A 199 9.86 -44.25 -14.72
N HIS A 200 9.50 -44.28 -13.43
CA HIS A 200 8.44 -45.11 -12.86
C HIS A 200 7.09 -44.35 -12.81
N PRO A 201 5.95 -45.00 -13.13
CA PRO A 201 4.62 -44.43 -12.91
C PRO A 201 4.25 -44.39 -11.42
N ARG A 202 3.40 -43.43 -11.03
CA ARG A 202 2.95 -43.21 -9.64
C ARG A 202 2.46 -44.51 -8.98
N ALA A 203 3.05 -44.89 -7.85
CA ALA A 203 2.48 -45.94 -7.00
C ALA A 203 1.09 -45.52 -6.50
N SER A 204 0.11 -46.43 -6.59
CA SER A 204 -1.30 -46.17 -6.23
C SER A 204 -1.52 -46.02 -4.72
N ARG A 205 -1.01 -44.94 -4.12
CA ARG A 205 -1.35 -44.51 -2.76
C ARG A 205 -2.72 -43.86 -2.77
N SER A 206 -3.61 -44.30 -1.89
CA SER A 206 -4.93 -43.68 -1.70
C SER A 206 -4.76 -42.22 -1.28
N PRO A 207 -5.45 -41.26 -1.91
CA PRO A 207 -5.34 -39.86 -1.53
C PRO A 207 -5.96 -39.66 -0.14
N SER A 208 -5.13 -39.30 0.84
CA SER A 208 -5.58 -38.75 2.11
C SER A 208 -6.32 -37.45 1.83
N ARG A 209 -7.65 -37.47 1.91
CA ARG A 209 -8.51 -36.30 1.67
C ARG A 209 -8.33 -35.29 2.81
N VAL A 210 -7.30 -34.47 2.73
CA VAL A 210 -7.17 -33.28 3.56
C VAL A 210 -8.24 -32.29 3.10
N SER A 211 -9.14 -31.90 4.02
CA SER A 211 -10.19 -30.93 3.72
C SER A 211 -9.57 -29.54 3.59
N ASN A 212 -9.34 -29.09 2.37
CA ASN A 212 -8.71 -27.80 2.06
C ASN A 212 -9.72 -26.91 1.30
N PRO A 213 -9.98 -25.66 1.75
CA PRO A 213 -10.94 -24.74 1.11
C PRO A 213 -10.50 -24.25 -0.29
N PHE A 214 -9.23 -24.43 -0.66
CA PHE A 214 -8.70 -24.08 -1.97
C PHE A 214 -9.36 -24.89 -3.11
N PRO A 215 -9.54 -24.35 -4.34
CA PRO A 215 -10.32 -25.01 -5.39
C PRO A 215 -9.83 -26.42 -5.75
N GLN A 216 -10.69 -27.43 -5.62
CA GLN A 216 -10.32 -28.84 -5.86
C GLN A 216 -9.75 -29.11 -7.26
N LEU A 217 -10.13 -28.31 -8.26
CA LEU A 217 -9.64 -28.44 -9.63
C LEU A 217 -8.17 -28.00 -9.79
N LEU A 218 -7.71 -27.09 -8.94
CA LEU A 218 -6.31 -26.66 -8.87
C LEU A 218 -5.44 -27.63 -8.05
N GLN A 219 -6.07 -28.40 -7.17
CA GLN A 219 -5.40 -29.43 -6.39
C GLN A 219 -5.14 -30.67 -7.22
N THR A 220 -3.94 -31.21 -7.08
CA THR A 220 -3.68 -32.63 -7.34
C THR A 220 -4.28 -33.50 -6.22
N PRO A 221 -4.33 -34.84 -6.38
CA PRO A 221 -4.83 -35.73 -5.32
C PRO A 221 -4.08 -35.67 -3.97
N SER A 222 -2.87 -35.08 -3.92
CA SER A 222 -2.15 -34.83 -2.67
C SER A 222 -2.37 -33.42 -2.07
N GLY A 223 -3.05 -32.52 -2.79
CA GLY A 223 -3.26 -31.12 -2.39
C GLY A 223 -2.26 -30.11 -2.95
N LEU A 224 -1.31 -30.53 -3.80
CA LEU A 224 -0.37 -29.61 -4.46
C LEU A 224 -1.07 -28.80 -5.58
N ALA A 225 -0.54 -27.60 -5.83
CA ALA A 225 -0.95 -26.73 -6.93
C ALA A 225 0.27 -26.10 -7.60
N LEU A 226 0.17 -25.79 -8.90
CA LEU A 226 1.23 -25.09 -9.63
C LEU A 226 0.93 -23.59 -9.72
N LEU A 227 1.83 -22.79 -9.18
CA LEU A 227 1.84 -21.34 -9.28
C LEU A 227 3.04 -20.92 -10.15
N GLU A 228 2.77 -20.13 -11.18
CA GLU A 228 3.76 -19.63 -12.13
C GLU A 228 3.73 -18.10 -12.13
N LEU A 229 4.86 -17.47 -11.83
CA LEU A 229 5.00 -16.03 -11.70
C LEU A 229 6.10 -15.52 -12.63
N GLN A 230 5.79 -14.51 -13.44
CA GLN A 230 6.74 -13.87 -14.35
C GLN A 230 7.61 -12.85 -13.61
N GLY A 231 8.61 -13.35 -12.89
CA GLY A 231 9.54 -12.56 -12.09
C GLY A 231 10.30 -13.42 -11.09
N THR A 232 10.86 -12.78 -10.07
CA THR A 232 11.56 -13.44 -8.95
C THR A 232 10.92 -13.05 -7.63
N ILE A 233 10.77 -14.01 -6.71
CA ILE A 233 10.31 -13.73 -5.35
C ILE A 233 11.55 -13.48 -4.49
N ASN A 234 11.63 -12.32 -3.86
CA ASN A 234 12.68 -11.99 -2.91
C ASN A 234 12.28 -12.55 -1.54
N ILE A 235 13.02 -13.55 -1.07
CA ILE A 235 12.84 -14.20 0.24
C ILE A 235 13.96 -13.68 1.16
N PRO A 236 13.68 -13.34 2.43
CA PRO A 236 14.72 -12.90 3.36
C PRO A 236 15.83 -13.95 3.51
N SER A 237 17.08 -13.50 3.54
CA SER A 237 18.22 -14.34 3.90
C SER A 237 18.08 -14.80 5.36
N HIS A 238 18.39 -16.06 5.61
CA HIS A 238 18.19 -16.69 6.92
C HIS A 238 19.16 -16.14 7.98
N ASP A 239 18.62 -15.59 9.06
CA ASP A 239 19.30 -15.51 10.35
C ASP A 239 18.93 -16.75 11.18
N GLU A 240 19.91 -17.31 11.88
CA GLU A 240 19.91 -18.60 12.63
C GLU A 240 18.95 -18.64 13.87
N SER A 241 17.86 -17.87 13.85
CA SER A 241 16.99 -17.62 15.02
C SER A 241 15.52 -17.97 14.82
N SER A 242 15.16 -18.62 13.69
CA SER A 242 13.76 -18.94 13.35
C SER A 242 13.46 -20.44 13.49
N HIS A 243 12.38 -20.75 14.23
CA HIS A 243 12.10 -22.07 14.79
C HIS A 243 12.04 -23.20 13.74
N SER A 244 12.97 -24.15 13.85
CA SER A 244 12.96 -25.42 13.11
C SER A 244 11.91 -26.39 13.69
N ALA A 245 10.98 -26.83 12.84
CA ALA A 245 10.17 -28.01 13.13
C ALA A 245 11.01 -29.26 12.81
N GLU A 246 11.56 -29.92 13.83
CA GLU A 246 12.32 -31.15 13.64
C GLU A 246 11.41 -32.31 13.20
N PHE A 247 11.51 -32.71 11.93
CA PHE A 247 10.92 -33.96 11.44
C PHE A 247 11.88 -35.14 11.69
N PRO A 248 11.38 -36.38 11.88
CA PRO A 248 12.20 -37.53 12.27
C PRO A 248 13.23 -38.03 11.24
N ASP A 249 13.37 -37.35 10.08
CA ASP A 249 14.13 -37.80 8.90
C ASP A 249 15.27 -36.82 8.51
N GLY A 250 15.69 -35.97 9.45
CA GLY A 250 16.89 -35.13 9.33
C GLY A 250 16.83 -33.96 8.33
N ALA A 251 15.75 -33.82 7.56
CA ALA A 251 15.50 -32.67 6.69
C ALA A 251 14.83 -31.53 7.47
N SER A 252 15.57 -30.44 7.73
CA SER A 252 15.00 -29.19 8.25
C SER A 252 14.18 -28.49 7.16
N VAL A 253 12.86 -28.67 7.19
CA VAL A 253 11.94 -27.94 6.31
C VAL A 253 11.68 -26.56 6.91
N PHE A 254 12.14 -25.51 6.23
CA PHE A 254 11.86 -24.12 6.59
C PHE A 254 10.77 -23.55 5.69
N GLU A 255 9.69 -23.04 6.29
CA GLU A 255 8.58 -22.41 5.58
C GLU A 255 8.61 -20.90 5.79
N THR A 256 8.78 -20.11 4.72
CA THR A 256 8.64 -18.65 4.78
C THR A 256 7.26 -18.22 4.28
N PRO A 257 6.46 -17.51 5.09
CA PRO A 257 5.18 -16.97 4.62
C PRO A 257 5.43 -15.81 3.63
N ILE A 258 5.26 -16.09 2.34
CA ILE A 258 5.46 -15.10 1.25
C ILE A 258 4.27 -14.13 1.15
N GLY A 259 3.04 -14.62 1.37
CA GLY A 259 1.84 -13.86 1.04
C GLY A 259 0.54 -14.65 1.08
N LYS A 260 -0.54 -14.06 0.56
CA LYS A 260 -1.90 -14.61 0.55
C LYS A 260 -2.44 -14.73 -0.88
N LEU A 261 -2.99 -15.89 -1.20
CA LEU A 261 -3.62 -16.17 -2.49
C LEU A 261 -5.14 -16.14 -2.34
N MET A 262 -5.82 -15.36 -3.20
CA MET A 262 -7.25 -15.06 -3.09
C MET A 262 -7.99 -15.34 -4.41
N PHE A 263 -9.15 -16.01 -4.30
CA PHE A 263 -10.03 -16.37 -5.42
C PHE A 263 -11.37 -15.65 -5.27
N PRO A 264 -11.49 -14.39 -5.73
CA PRO A 264 -12.59 -13.48 -5.36
C PRO A 264 -13.96 -13.90 -5.88
N ASP A 265 -13.99 -14.69 -6.95
CA ASP A 265 -15.19 -15.16 -7.64
C ASP A 265 -15.45 -16.67 -7.40
N TYR A 266 -14.59 -17.36 -6.62
CA TYR A 266 -14.76 -18.78 -6.31
C TYR A 266 -15.62 -18.98 -5.06
N SER A 267 -16.65 -19.82 -5.18
CA SER A 267 -17.43 -20.32 -4.05
C SER A 267 -17.58 -21.84 -4.17
N PRO A 268 -17.37 -22.62 -3.09
CA PRO A 268 -17.60 -24.06 -3.10
C PRO A 268 -19.10 -24.44 -3.20
N GLN A 269 -20.00 -23.45 -3.17
CA GLN A 269 -21.45 -23.63 -3.36
C GLN A 269 -21.88 -23.45 -4.83
N ASN A 270 -21.00 -22.93 -5.71
CA ASN A 270 -21.28 -22.78 -7.13
C ASN A 270 -21.20 -24.13 -7.87
N PRO A 271 -21.83 -24.27 -9.05
CA PRO A 271 -21.71 -25.49 -9.88
C PRO A 271 -20.25 -25.79 -10.25
N ALA A 272 -19.87 -27.07 -10.27
CA ALA A 272 -18.50 -27.51 -10.55
C ALA A 272 -17.98 -27.12 -11.95
N ASP A 273 -18.87 -26.85 -12.90
CA ASP A 273 -18.54 -26.41 -14.26
C ASP A 273 -18.39 -24.87 -14.39
N ASP A 274 -18.60 -24.11 -13.31
CA ASP A 274 -18.32 -22.67 -13.30
C ASP A 274 -16.81 -22.43 -13.45
N ALA A 275 -16.42 -21.92 -14.61
CA ALA A 275 -15.06 -21.49 -14.92
C ALA A 275 -14.91 -19.96 -14.96
N ALA A 276 -15.94 -19.19 -14.59
CA ALA A 276 -15.85 -17.73 -14.58
C ALA A 276 -14.82 -17.24 -13.56
N TRP A 277 -14.76 -17.88 -12.38
CA TRP A 277 -13.80 -17.56 -11.32
C TRP A 277 -12.33 -17.77 -11.72
N MET A 278 -12.05 -18.61 -12.72
CA MET A 278 -10.69 -18.85 -13.20
C MET A 278 -10.07 -17.60 -13.85
N LYS A 279 -10.87 -16.62 -14.28
CA LYS A 279 -10.39 -15.42 -14.96
C LYS A 279 -9.57 -14.48 -14.05
N ARG A 280 -9.70 -14.62 -12.72
CA ARG A 280 -9.17 -13.63 -11.77
C ARG A 280 -8.75 -14.27 -10.45
N VAL A 281 -7.48 -14.08 -10.11
CA VAL A 281 -6.85 -14.51 -8.85
C VAL A 281 -5.92 -13.38 -8.40
N TYR A 282 -5.91 -13.06 -7.10
CA TYR A 282 -4.94 -12.12 -6.55
C TYR A 282 -3.90 -12.87 -5.71
N LEU A 283 -2.62 -12.52 -5.89
CA LEU A 283 -1.54 -12.87 -4.98
C LEU A 283 -1.07 -11.60 -4.29
N TYR A 284 -1.36 -11.47 -3.00
CA TYR A 284 -0.82 -10.41 -2.16
C TYR A 284 0.53 -10.89 -1.61
N VAL A 285 1.60 -10.12 -1.82
CA VAL A 285 2.97 -10.42 -1.40
C VAL A 285 3.41 -9.41 -0.35
N GLY A 286 3.76 -9.88 0.84
CA GLY A 286 3.95 -9.01 2.01
C GLY A 286 2.70 -8.17 2.29
N ARG A 287 2.90 -6.87 2.51
CA ARG A 287 1.80 -5.90 2.74
C ARG A 287 1.53 -4.95 1.56
N TYR A 288 2.54 -4.67 0.75
CA TYR A 288 2.54 -3.55 -0.19
C TYR A 288 2.31 -3.94 -1.66
N GLN A 289 2.18 -5.23 -1.97
CA GLN A 289 2.13 -5.70 -3.36
C GLN A 289 0.96 -6.64 -3.60
N ARG A 290 0.20 -6.35 -4.66
CA ARG A 290 -0.89 -7.18 -5.18
C ARG A 290 -0.57 -7.55 -6.62
N ILE A 291 -0.67 -8.83 -6.97
CA ILE A 291 -0.40 -9.30 -8.34
C ILE A 291 -1.65 -9.98 -8.87
N THR A 292 -2.19 -9.43 -9.96
CA THR A 292 -3.38 -9.96 -10.64
C THR A 292 -2.99 -11.08 -11.61
N GLY A 293 -3.64 -12.23 -11.49
CA GLY A 293 -3.38 -13.44 -12.26
C GLY A 293 -4.66 -14.18 -12.67
N GLU A 294 -4.48 -15.30 -13.36
CA GLU A 294 -5.54 -16.11 -13.94
C GLU A 294 -5.22 -17.61 -13.82
N VAL A 295 -6.24 -18.45 -13.62
CA VAL A 295 -6.12 -19.91 -13.69
C VAL A 295 -6.21 -20.37 -15.14
N LYS A 296 -5.24 -21.17 -15.57
CA LYS A 296 -5.23 -21.76 -16.92
C LYS A 296 -5.12 -23.27 -16.87
N LYS A 297 -6.01 -23.93 -17.62
CA LYS A 297 -5.85 -25.33 -18.01
C LYS A 297 -4.63 -25.48 -18.91
N LEU A 298 -3.75 -26.41 -18.57
CA LEU A 298 -2.55 -26.70 -19.35
C LEU A 298 -2.92 -27.52 -20.60
N PRO A 299 -2.54 -27.10 -21.82
CA PRO A 299 -2.78 -27.89 -23.04
C PRO A 299 -2.03 -29.23 -23.03
N LYS A 300 -0.87 -29.26 -22.36
CA LYS A 300 -0.09 -30.45 -22.05
C LYS A 300 0.04 -30.55 -20.53
N PRO A 301 -0.55 -31.56 -19.86
CA PRO A 301 -0.37 -31.75 -18.42
C PRO A 301 1.11 -31.90 -18.05
N LEU A 302 1.50 -31.34 -16.91
CA LEU A 302 2.88 -31.41 -16.41
C LEU A 302 2.99 -32.53 -15.37
N ALA A 303 3.95 -33.43 -15.54
CA ALA A 303 4.27 -34.44 -14.54
C ALA A 303 5.26 -33.86 -13.53
N LEU A 304 4.90 -33.88 -12.24
CA LEU A 304 5.85 -33.71 -11.15
C LEU A 304 6.59 -35.03 -10.97
N VAL A 305 7.92 -34.97 -11.07
CA VAL A 305 8.79 -36.14 -11.05
C VAL A 305 9.83 -35.95 -9.94
N GLN A 306 9.96 -36.95 -9.07
CA GLN A 306 10.90 -36.96 -7.96
C GLN A 306 11.95 -38.05 -8.19
N ARG A 307 13.21 -37.75 -7.90
CA ARG A 307 14.24 -38.80 -7.84
C ARG A 307 14.00 -39.67 -6.61
N ARG A 308 13.87 -40.98 -6.80
CA ARG A 308 13.73 -41.95 -5.72
C ARG A 308 15.01 -41.92 -4.85
N PRO A 309 14.91 -41.79 -3.52
CA PRO A 309 16.08 -41.90 -2.67
C PRO A 309 16.64 -43.33 -2.72
N THR A 310 17.87 -43.47 -3.20
CA THR A 310 18.59 -44.75 -3.21
C THR A 310 18.83 -45.19 -1.75
N PRO A 311 18.33 -46.36 -1.31
CA PRO A 311 18.46 -46.76 0.09
C PRO A 311 19.93 -47.02 0.44
N ALA A 312 20.48 -46.23 1.35
CA ALA A 312 21.87 -46.31 1.78
C ALA A 312 22.11 -47.51 2.71
N ALA A 313 22.28 -48.72 2.16
CA ALA A 313 22.77 -49.88 2.92
C ALA A 313 23.45 -50.96 2.04
N GLY A 314 24.76 -50.82 1.84
CA GLY A 314 25.72 -51.92 1.98
C GLY A 314 25.52 -53.23 1.21
N SER A 315 25.56 -53.22 -0.13
CA SER A 315 26.06 -54.40 -0.87
C SER A 315 26.61 -54.11 -2.27
N ALA A 316 27.68 -54.85 -2.59
CA ALA A 316 28.15 -55.24 -3.92
C ALA A 316 28.44 -54.15 -4.99
N ARG A 317 29.73 -53.84 -5.10
CA ARG A 317 30.51 -53.67 -6.34
C ARG A 317 29.74 -53.84 -7.67
N GLY A 318 29.60 -52.74 -8.41
CA GLY A 318 29.69 -52.73 -9.87
C GLY A 318 28.40 -52.45 -10.65
N GLY A 319 28.35 -51.27 -11.29
CA GLY A 319 27.44 -50.98 -12.40
C GLY A 319 26.34 -49.97 -12.07
N GLY A 320 26.54 -48.73 -12.52
CA GLY A 320 25.51 -47.72 -12.70
C GLY A 320 24.80 -47.23 -11.43
N ASP A 321 25.16 -46.04 -10.96
CA ASP A 321 24.26 -45.25 -10.11
C ASP A 321 23.10 -44.75 -10.99
N SER A 322 22.11 -45.63 -11.20
CA SER A 322 20.94 -45.31 -12.01
C SER A 322 19.98 -44.49 -11.17
N ASP A 323 20.12 -43.16 -11.25
CA ASP A 323 19.10 -42.22 -10.76
C ASP A 323 17.72 -42.69 -11.24
N GLU A 324 16.87 -43.19 -10.33
CA GLU A 324 15.52 -43.58 -10.69
C GLU A 324 14.57 -42.41 -10.45
N LEU A 325 13.75 -42.10 -11.44
CA LEU A 325 12.70 -41.08 -11.34
C LEU A 325 11.35 -41.74 -11.11
N GLU A 326 10.49 -41.12 -10.30
CA GLU A 326 9.10 -41.53 -10.10
C GLU A 326 8.16 -40.35 -10.39
N VAL A 327 7.13 -40.58 -11.21
CA VAL A 327 6.05 -39.61 -11.41
C VAL A 327 5.23 -39.52 -10.12
N VAL A 328 5.42 -38.44 -9.37
CA VAL A 328 4.65 -38.18 -8.15
C VAL A 328 3.22 -37.85 -8.56
N GLU A 329 3.01 -36.81 -9.38
CA GLU A 329 1.67 -36.31 -9.73
C GLU A 329 1.59 -35.74 -11.15
N VAL A 330 0.36 -35.51 -11.63
CA VAL A 330 0.09 -34.88 -12.93
C VAL A 330 -0.76 -33.63 -12.72
N VAL A 331 -0.15 -32.46 -12.92
CA VAL A 331 -0.76 -31.15 -12.83
C VAL A 331 -1.48 -30.83 -14.15
N ARG A 332 -2.75 -30.41 -14.06
CA ARG A 332 -3.60 -30.08 -15.22
C ARG A 332 -3.94 -28.60 -15.34
N TYR A 333 -3.73 -27.83 -14.27
CA TYR A 333 -4.03 -26.39 -14.20
C TYR A 333 -2.86 -25.67 -13.54
N LYS A 334 -2.60 -24.44 -13.96
CA LYS A 334 -1.68 -23.52 -13.29
C LYS A 334 -2.40 -22.24 -12.89
N ILE A 335 -1.99 -21.63 -11.79
CA ILE A 335 -2.27 -20.23 -11.48
C ILE A 335 -1.14 -19.42 -12.09
N TYR A 336 -1.46 -18.41 -12.90
CA TYR A 336 -0.48 -17.71 -13.73
C TYR A 336 -0.52 -16.19 -13.49
N PHE A 337 0.60 -15.65 -13.01
CA PHE A 337 0.81 -14.23 -12.74
C PHE A 337 1.80 -13.65 -13.75
N LYS A 338 1.27 -12.94 -14.75
CA LYS A 338 2.04 -12.28 -15.82
C LYS A 338 2.11 -10.76 -15.67
N ASN A 339 1.19 -10.19 -14.89
CA ASN A 339 1.07 -8.75 -14.71
C ASN A 339 2.16 -8.26 -13.74
N ARG A 340 2.52 -6.98 -13.84
CA ARG A 340 3.42 -6.35 -12.86
C ARG A 340 2.73 -6.29 -11.49
N PRO A 341 3.47 -6.37 -10.38
CA PRO A 341 2.90 -6.05 -9.06
C PRO A 341 2.34 -4.64 -9.03
N GLU A 342 1.11 -4.51 -8.56
CA GLU A 342 0.43 -3.26 -8.25
C GLU A 342 0.72 -2.91 -6.79
N PRO A 343 1.00 -1.64 -6.44
CA PRO A 343 1.11 -1.24 -5.06
C PRO A 343 -0.25 -1.31 -4.37
N VAL A 344 -0.29 -1.88 -3.17
CA VAL A 344 -1.39 -1.68 -2.21
C VAL A 344 -0.85 -0.81 -1.07
N ASN A 345 -1.64 0.17 -0.64
CA ASN A 345 -1.26 1.08 0.43
C ASN A 345 -1.39 0.36 1.78
N ASP A 346 -0.32 0.37 2.59
CA ASP A 346 -0.49 0.28 4.05
C ASP A 346 -1.10 1.60 4.54
N LEU A 347 -1.87 1.50 5.63
CA LEU A 347 -2.17 2.60 6.55
C LEU A 347 -1.26 2.50 7.77
#